data_AF-A0A2W7A811-F1
#
_entry.id   AF-A0A2W7A811-F1
#
_cell.length_a   1.000
_cell.length_b   1.000
_cell.length_c   1.000
_cell.angle_alpha   90.00
_cell.angle_beta   90.00
_cell.angle_gamma   90.00
#
_symmetry.space_group_name_H-M   'P 1'
#
loop_
_entity.id
_entity.type
_entity.pdbx_description
1 polymer ?
#
loop_
_entity_poly.entity_id
_entity_poly.type
_entity_poly.pdbx_seq_one_letter_code
_entity_poly.pdbx_strand_id
1 'polypeptide(L)'
;MIGITLFILTFKIMHNFLQKIWLKLLEPRSLRFLLVGGVGALTNILLLAALVDSLHWETTFLRSIANIMITEICLIASFFANRQIVWQIEEFNWRLVLQTELPSYHLSIAMVIAIRSLLLFPLMDWLGIDPVVNTGIGIGIGATLTYALSEKFIFTERMPLS
;
A
#
# COMPACT_ATOMS: atom_id res chain seq x y z
N MET A 1 -39.89 17.29 -2.24
CA MET A 1 -39.53 16.84 -0.88
C MET A 1 -38.67 15.57 -0.86
N ILE A 2 -38.99 14.53 -1.65
CA ILE A 2 -38.26 13.24 -1.62
C ILE A 2 -36.76 13.36 -1.99
N GLY A 3 -36.42 14.21 -2.97
CA GLY A 3 -35.02 14.38 -3.41
C GLY A 3 -34.09 15.01 -2.37
N ILE A 4 -34.60 15.90 -1.52
CA ILE A 4 -33.80 16.56 -0.47
C ILE A 4 -33.50 15.56 0.66
N THR A 5 -34.48 14.75 1.05
CA THR A 5 -34.31 13.71 2.08
C THR A 5 -33.32 12.62 1.64
N LEU A 6 -33.38 12.20 0.36
CA LEU A 6 -32.45 11.21 -0.19
C LEU A 6 -31.01 11.74 -0.23
N PHE A 7 -30.82 13.00 -0.63
CA PHE A 7 -29.52 13.66 -0.65
C PHE A 7 -28.91 13.83 0.75
N ILE A 8 -29.72 14.21 1.74
CA ILE A 8 -29.26 14.33 3.13
C ILE A 8 -28.87 12.95 3.69
N LEU A 9 -29.61 11.90 3.33
CA LEU A 9 -29.31 10.53 3.77
C LEU A 9 -27.99 10.03 3.17
N THR A 10 -27.78 10.20 1.86
CA THR A 10 -26.53 9.78 1.21
C THR A 10 -25.34 10.58 1.73
N PHE A 11 -25.50 11.88 1.95
CA PHE A 11 -24.45 12.71 2.56
C PHE A 11 -24.10 12.25 3.98
N LYS A 12 -25.10 11.96 4.82
CA LYS A 12 -24.89 11.47 6.19
C LYS A 12 -24.21 10.10 6.22
N ILE A 13 -24.58 9.20 5.31
CA ILE A 13 -23.93 7.89 5.16
C ILE A 13 -22.46 8.07 4.76
N MET A 14 -22.19 8.90 3.75
CA MET A 14 -20.83 9.19 3.28
C MET A 14 -19.98 9.82 4.39
N HIS A 15 -20.52 10.80 5.12
CA HIS A 15 -19.83 11.44 6.24
C HIS A 15 -19.47 10.43 7.34
N ASN A 16 -20.42 9.61 7.77
CA ASN A 16 -20.18 8.59 8.79
C ASN A 16 -19.16 7.54 8.33
N PHE A 17 -19.17 7.20 7.04
CA PHE A 17 -18.21 6.29 6.44
C PHE A 17 -16.78 6.87 6.43
N LEU A 18 -16.64 8.12 5.98
CA LEU A 18 -15.35 8.83 5.98
C LEU A 18 -14.80 8.99 7.41
N GLN A 19 -15.67 9.30 8.37
CA GLN A 19 -15.28 9.42 9.78
C GLN A 19 -14.75 8.08 10.33
N LYS A 20 -15.39 6.95 9.99
CA LYS A 20 -14.90 5.63 10.39
C LYS A 20 -13.53 5.31 9.78
N ILE A 21 -13.33 5.61 8.50
CA ILE A 21 -12.04 5.43 7.84
C ILE A 21 -10.98 6.30 8.52
N TRP A 22 -11.28 7.56 8.78
CA TRP A 22 -10.37 8.49 9.42
C TRP A 22 -9.93 8.00 10.80
N LEU A 23 -10.87 7.56 11.62
CA LEU A 23 -10.58 7.01 12.94
C LEU A 23 -9.73 5.74 12.85
N LYS A 24 -10.01 4.85 11.89
CA LYS A 24 -9.21 3.64 11.67
C LYS A 24 -7.77 3.97 11.23
N LEU A 25 -7.59 4.98 10.37
CA LEU A 25 -6.26 5.42 9.93
C LEU A 25 -5.41 6.03 11.07
N LEU A 26 -6.06 6.59 12.10
CA LEU A 26 -5.40 7.13 13.29
C LEU A 26 -5.05 6.05 14.32
N GLU A 27 -5.45 4.79 14.13
CA GLU A 27 -5.05 3.71 15.02
C GLU A 27 -3.52 3.54 14.99
N PRO A 28 -2.87 3.24 16.14
CA PRO A 28 -1.42 3.09 16.21
C PRO A 28 -0.87 2.08 15.18
N ARG A 29 -1.62 1.01 14.89
CA ARG A 29 -1.25 0.02 13.88
C ARG A 29 -1.23 0.61 12.47
N SER A 30 -2.27 1.34 12.07
CA SER A 30 -2.32 2.01 10.77
C SER A 30 -1.24 3.08 10.63
N LEU A 31 -0.93 3.82 11.69
CA LEU A 31 0.18 4.78 11.68
C LEU A 31 1.54 4.09 11.48
N ARG A 32 1.80 2.97 12.19
CA ARG A 32 3.02 2.18 11.96
C ARG A 32 3.09 1.66 10.53
N PHE A 33 1.96 1.22 9.96
CA PHE A 33 1.91 0.77 8.57
C PHE A 33 2.28 1.89 7.59
N LEU A 34 1.72 3.09 7.76
CA LEU A 34 2.04 4.25 6.94
C LEU A 34 3.51 4.65 7.08
N LEU A 35 4.08 4.59 8.29
CA LEU A 35 5.49 4.87 8.53
C LEU A 35 6.39 3.84 7.83
N VAL A 36 6.13 2.54 8.00
CA VAL A 36 6.89 1.48 7.32
C VAL A 36 6.79 1.62 5.80
N GLY A 37 5.59 1.85 5.27
CA GLY A 37 5.36 2.06 3.84
C GLY A 37 6.08 3.31 3.30
N GLY A 38 6.02 4.42 4.04
CA GLY A 38 6.70 5.67 3.67
C GLY A 38 8.23 5.53 3.68
N VAL A 39 8.78 4.92 4.72
CA VAL A 39 10.22 4.61 4.80
C VAL A 39 10.64 3.67 3.68
N GLY A 40 9.84 2.64 3.38
CA GLY A 40 10.08 1.71 2.27
C GLY A 40 10.11 2.42 0.90
N ALA A 41 9.15 3.31 0.65
CA ALA A 41 9.10 4.09 -0.59
C ALA A 41 10.29 5.05 -0.73
N LEU A 42 10.65 5.76 0.34
CA LEU A 42 11.84 6.63 0.35
C LEU A 42 13.12 5.82 0.13
N THR A 43 13.25 4.68 0.81
CA THR A 43 14.40 3.78 0.66
C THR A 43 14.52 3.27 -0.78
N ASN A 44 13.40 2.90 -1.41
CA ASN A 44 13.37 2.48 -2.80
C ASN A 44 13.91 3.57 -3.74
N ILE A 45 13.43 4.81 -3.59
CA ILE A 45 13.89 5.94 -4.42
C ILE A 45 15.40 6.19 -4.21
N LEU A 46 15.86 6.21 -2.95
CA LEU A 46 17.26 6.48 -2.63
C LEU A 46 18.19 5.38 -3.11
N LEU A 47 17.82 4.11 -2.94
CA LEU A 47 18.61 2.98 -3.41
C LEU A 47 18.65 2.91 -4.94
N LEU A 48 17.54 3.22 -5.62
CA LEU A 48 17.51 3.27 -7.07
C LEU A 48 18.44 4.36 -7.61
N ALA A 49 18.36 5.58 -7.05
CA ALA A 49 19.24 6.67 -7.41
C ALA A 49 20.71 6.29 -7.17
N ALA A 50 21.04 5.78 -5.98
CA ALA A 50 22.40 5.37 -5.64
C ALA A 50 22.94 4.25 -6.56
N LEU A 51 22.10 3.28 -6.94
CA LEU A 51 22.50 2.18 -7.82
C LEU A 51 22.75 2.66 -9.26
N VAL A 52 21.86 3.51 -9.80
CA VAL A 52 22.00 4.06 -11.15
C VAL A 52 23.22 4.97 -11.25
N ASP A 53 23.44 5.82 -10.23
CA ASP A 53 24.55 6.76 -10.20
C ASP A 53 25.90 6.05 -9.99
N SER A 54 25.96 5.06 -9.09
CA SER A 54 27.22 4.34 -8.81
C SER A 54 27.66 3.46 -9.99
N LEU A 55 26.72 2.77 -10.66
CA LEU A 55 27.03 1.83 -11.73
C LEU A 55 27.01 2.47 -13.13
N HIS A 56 26.68 3.77 -13.24
CA HIS A 56 26.56 4.49 -14.51
C HIS A 56 25.64 3.76 -15.50
N TRP A 57 24.54 3.18 -14.97
CA TRP A 57 23.58 2.41 -15.75
C TRP A 57 22.67 3.33 -16.54
N GLU A 58 23.21 3.92 -17.61
CA GLU A 58 22.52 4.98 -18.36
C GLU A 58 21.55 4.45 -19.43
N THR A 59 21.59 3.16 -19.75
CA THR A 59 20.66 2.59 -20.73
C THR A 59 19.29 2.34 -20.11
N THR A 60 18.22 2.55 -20.89
CA THR A 60 16.82 2.29 -20.46
C THR A 60 16.65 0.86 -19.93
N PHE A 61 17.35 -0.10 -20.54
CA PHE A 61 17.31 -1.50 -20.13
C PHE A 61 17.91 -1.71 -18.73
N LEU A 62 19.12 -1.19 -18.48
CA LEU A 62 19.78 -1.34 -17.18
C LEU A 62 19.03 -0.60 -16.06
N ARG A 63 18.48 0.59 -16.34
CA ARG A 63 17.63 1.32 -15.37
C ARG A 63 16.39 0.52 -14.99
N SER A 64 15.78 -0.16 -15.95
CA SER A 64 14.61 -1.02 -15.70
C SER A 64 14.96 -2.21 -14.81
N ILE A 65 16.11 -2.84 -15.05
CA ILE A 65 16.61 -3.93 -14.20
C ILE A 65 16.91 -3.43 -12.78
N ALA A 66 17.61 -2.30 -12.64
CA ALA A 66 17.85 -1.67 -11.34
C ALA A 66 16.54 -1.41 -10.59
N ASN A 67 15.55 -0.83 -11.27
CA ASN A 67 14.26 -0.53 -10.68
C ASN A 67 13.54 -1.80 -10.18
N ILE A 68 13.54 -2.88 -10.96
CA ILE A 68 12.96 -4.17 -10.55
C ILE A 68 13.71 -4.72 -9.32
N MET A 69 15.04 -4.78 -9.37
CA MET A 69 15.82 -5.33 -8.25
C MET A 69 15.62 -4.55 -6.96
N ILE A 70 15.71 -3.21 -7.01
CA ILE A 70 15.51 -2.37 -5.83
C ILE A 70 14.08 -2.46 -5.31
N THR A 71 13.09 -2.57 -6.20
CA THR A 71 11.70 -2.77 -5.82
C THR A 71 11.49 -4.09 -5.09
N GLU A 72 11.99 -5.20 -5.62
CA GLU A 72 11.87 -6.51 -4.96
C GLU A 72 12.59 -6.54 -3.60
N ILE A 73 13.79 -5.96 -3.50
CA ILE A 73 14.51 -5.86 -2.22
C ILE A 73 13.70 -5.06 -1.20
N CYS A 74 13.15 -3.90 -1.61
CA CYS A 74 12.35 -3.06 -0.73
C CYS A 74 11.01 -3.71 -0.35
N LEU A 75 10.40 -4.49 -1.25
CA LEU A 75 9.17 -5.24 -0.97
C LEU A 75 9.42 -6.31 0.09
N ILE A 76 10.48 -7.10 -0.04
CA ILE A 76 10.85 -8.12 0.95
C ILE A 76 11.18 -7.46 2.30
N ALA A 77 11.95 -6.38 2.30
CA ALA A 77 12.26 -5.64 3.53
C ALA A 77 10.98 -5.08 4.19
N SER A 78 10.07 -4.52 3.38
CA SER A 78 8.78 -3.99 3.84
C SER A 78 7.88 -5.10 4.39
N PHE A 79 7.90 -6.30 3.82
CA PHE A 79 7.18 -7.46 4.36
C PHE A 79 7.63 -7.75 5.79
N PHE A 80 8.93 -7.89 6.02
CA PHE A 80 9.46 -8.19 7.35
C PHE A 80 9.25 -7.03 8.34
N ALA A 81 9.42 -5.79 7.88
CA ALA A 81 9.16 -4.61 8.69
C ALA A 81 7.68 -4.55 9.11
N ASN A 82 6.75 -4.82 8.19
CA ASN A 82 5.32 -4.91 8.49
C ASN A 82 5.06 -6.01 9.53
N ARG A 83 5.57 -7.22 9.30
CA ARG A 83 5.38 -8.36 10.19
C ARG A 83 5.84 -8.08 11.62
N GLN A 84 6.99 -7.43 11.79
CA GLN A 84 7.61 -7.19 13.10
C GLN A 84 7.14 -5.89 13.77
N ILE A 85 7.02 -4.80 13.02
CA ILE A 85 6.74 -3.46 13.58
C ILE A 85 5.24 -3.21 13.64
N VAL A 86 4.51 -3.54 12.58
CA VAL A 86 3.08 -3.23 12.44
C VAL A 86 2.23 -4.28 13.13
N TRP A 87 2.43 -5.55 12.77
CA TRP A 87 1.64 -6.67 13.30
C TRP A 87 2.27 -7.39 14.49
N GLN A 88 3.54 -7.11 14.82
CA GLN A 88 4.24 -7.62 16.02
C GLN A 88 4.13 -9.15 16.19
N ILE A 89 4.30 -9.90 15.09
CA ILE A 89 4.18 -11.36 15.10
C ILE A 89 5.49 -11.97 15.59
N GLU A 90 5.49 -12.48 16.82
CA GLU A 90 6.67 -13.07 17.47
C GLU A 90 7.01 -14.47 16.93
N GLU A 91 5.99 -15.29 16.66
CA GLU A 91 6.19 -16.64 16.13
C GLU A 91 6.85 -16.57 14.75
N PHE A 92 7.94 -17.31 14.55
CA PHE A 92 8.65 -17.33 13.29
C PHE A 92 8.74 -18.77 12.74
N ASN A 93 8.02 -19.03 11.64
CA ASN A 93 8.09 -20.30 10.93
C ASN A 93 8.46 -20.06 9.46
N TRP A 94 9.69 -20.41 9.09
CA TRP A 94 10.21 -20.21 7.72
C TRP A 94 9.34 -20.84 6.64
N ARG A 95 8.77 -22.02 6.89
CA ARG A 95 7.93 -22.71 5.92
C ARG A 95 6.66 -21.91 5.63
N LEU A 96 6.00 -21.44 6.68
CA LEU A 96 4.82 -20.59 6.57
C LEU A 96 5.14 -19.26 5.90
N VAL A 97 6.23 -18.60 6.33
CA VAL A 97 6.65 -17.30 5.78
C VAL A 97 6.87 -17.41 4.28
N LEU A 98 7.66 -18.39 3.83
CA LEU A 98 8.03 -18.53 2.42
C LEU A 98 6.92 -19.09 1.54
N GLN A 99 6.06 -19.98 2.06
CA GLN A 99 5.03 -20.65 1.26
C GLN A 99 3.67 -19.92 1.29
N THR A 100 3.42 -19.06 2.27
CA THR A 100 2.08 -18.49 2.48
C THR A 100 2.13 -16.99 2.67
N GLU A 101 2.87 -16.48 3.66
CA GLU A 101 2.82 -15.04 4.01
C GLU A 101 3.46 -14.18 2.91
N LEU A 102 4.68 -14.52 2.47
CA LEU A 102 5.42 -13.76 1.48
C LEU A 102 4.76 -13.80 0.08
N PRO A 103 4.29 -14.96 -0.45
CA PRO A 103 3.55 -14.98 -1.71
C PRO A 103 2.23 -14.20 -1.65
N SER A 104 1.48 -14.31 -0.55
CA SER A 104 0.23 -13.57 -0.36
C SER A 104 0.46 -12.06 -0.28
N TYR A 105 1.58 -11.64 0.31
CA TYR A 105 2.02 -10.25 0.32
C TYR A 105 2.31 -9.71 -1.08
N HIS A 106 3.08 -10.45 -1.89
CA HIS A 106 3.36 -10.06 -3.28
C HIS A 106 2.07 -10.00 -4.11
N LEU A 107 1.18 -10.98 -3.96
CA LEU A 107 -0.10 -11.00 -4.67
C LEU A 107 -0.99 -9.81 -4.29
N SER A 108 -1.02 -9.46 -2.99
CA SER A 108 -1.78 -8.32 -2.50
C SER A 108 -1.26 -7.01 -3.10
N ILE A 109 0.05 -6.83 -3.15
CA ILE A 109 0.67 -5.62 -3.73
C ILE A 109 0.48 -5.58 -5.24
N ALA A 110 0.68 -6.70 -5.94
CA ALA A 110 0.42 -6.79 -7.37
C ALA A 110 -1.04 -6.44 -7.70
N MET A 111 -1.99 -6.91 -6.90
CA MET A 111 -3.41 -6.56 -7.05
C MET A 111 -3.66 -5.07 -6.85
N VAL A 112 -3.06 -4.46 -5.83
CA VAL A 112 -3.20 -3.01 -5.59
C VAL A 112 -2.59 -2.19 -6.73
N ILE A 113 -1.42 -2.58 -7.22
CA ILE A 113 -0.78 -1.96 -8.39
C ILE A 113 -1.69 -2.09 -9.62
N ALA A 114 -2.27 -3.28 -9.86
CA ALA A 114 -3.17 -3.49 -10.98
C ALA A 114 -4.44 -2.64 -10.87
N ILE A 115 -5.08 -2.58 -9.70
CA ILE A 115 -6.26 -1.73 -9.45
C ILE A 115 -5.91 -0.25 -9.69
N ARG A 116 -4.76 0.22 -9.17
CA ARG A 116 -4.32 1.59 -9.36
C ARG A 116 -4.11 1.90 -10.85
N SER A 117 -3.32 1.09 -11.54
CA SER A 117 -2.87 1.38 -12.90
C SER A 117 -3.93 1.14 -13.96
N LEU A 118 -4.79 0.12 -13.78
CA LEU A 118 -5.77 -0.28 -14.78
C LEU A 118 -7.17 0.31 -14.55
N LEU A 119 -7.51 0.66 -13.30
CA LEU A 119 -8.85 1.14 -12.95
C LEU A 119 -8.83 2.58 -12.45
N LEU A 120 -8.13 2.85 -11.34
CA LEU A 120 -8.21 4.16 -10.68
C LEU A 120 -7.61 5.27 -11.53
N PHE A 121 -6.38 5.08 -12.02
CA PHE A 121 -5.69 6.12 -12.78
C PHE A 121 -6.43 6.49 -14.07
N PRO A 122 -6.84 5.54 -14.95
CA PRO A 122 -7.59 5.86 -16.16
C PRO A 122 -8.97 6.47 -15.88
N LEU A 123 -9.66 5.99 -14.83
CA LEU A 123 -10.96 6.55 -14.43
C LEU A 123 -10.84 8.02 -14.02
N MET A 124 -9.84 8.34 -13.21
CA MET A 124 -9.61 9.72 -12.73
C MET A 124 -9.12 10.65 -13.84
N ASP A 125 -8.29 10.13 -14.75
CA ASP A 125 -7.84 10.86 -15.94
C ASP A 125 -9.03 11.18 -16.87
N TRP A 126 -9.92 10.20 -17.09
CA TRP A 126 -11.16 10.41 -17.84
C TRP A 126 -12.10 11.45 -17.21
N LEU A 127 -12.10 11.57 -15.88
CA LEU A 127 -12.83 12.61 -15.14
C LEU A 127 -12.16 13.99 -15.21
N GLY A 128 -11.00 14.12 -15.86
CA GLY A 128 -10.26 15.38 -15.98
C GLY A 128 -9.59 15.82 -14.68
N ILE A 129 -9.35 14.89 -13.74
CA ILE A 129 -8.67 15.20 -12.47
C ILE A 129 -7.19 15.45 -12.74
N ASP A 130 -6.65 16.51 -12.15
CA ASP A 130 -5.23 16.84 -12.23
C ASP A 130 -4.32 15.64 -11.88
N PRO A 131 -3.24 15.38 -12.64
CA PRO A 131 -2.37 14.21 -12.42
C PRO A 131 -1.73 14.14 -11.03
N VAL A 132 -1.43 15.28 -10.40
CA VAL A 132 -0.86 15.32 -9.04
C VAL A 132 -1.91 14.89 -8.03
N VAL A 133 -3.13 15.42 -8.17
CA VAL A 133 -4.27 15.04 -7.33
C VAL A 133 -4.64 13.55 -7.52
N ASN A 134 -4.64 13.07 -8.76
CA ASN A 134 -4.85 11.67 -9.11
C ASN A 134 -3.81 10.77 -8.43
N THR A 135 -2.53 11.14 -8.54
CA THR A 135 -1.42 10.41 -7.90
C THR A 135 -1.60 10.35 -6.38
N GLY A 136 -1.94 11.47 -5.74
CA GLY A 136 -2.17 11.54 -4.29
C GLY A 136 -3.31 10.65 -3.83
N ILE A 137 -4.46 10.72 -4.49
CA ILE A 137 -5.62 9.86 -4.21
C ILE A 137 -5.27 8.39 -4.43
N GLY A 138 -4.60 8.07 -5.53
CA GLY A 138 -4.15 6.71 -5.83
C GLY A 138 -3.19 6.16 -4.78
N ILE A 139 -2.30 6.99 -4.20
CA ILE A 139 -1.42 6.58 -3.09
C ILE A 139 -2.26 6.28 -1.85
N GLY A 140 -3.20 7.15 -1.49
CA GLY A 140 -4.06 6.97 -0.30
C GLY A 140 -4.93 5.72 -0.40
N ILE A 141 -5.60 5.52 -1.53
CA ILE A 141 -6.41 4.31 -1.79
C ILE A 141 -5.50 3.08 -1.82
N GLY A 142 -4.35 3.15 -2.50
CA GLY A 142 -3.40 2.05 -2.57
C GLY A 142 -2.91 1.61 -1.19
N ALA A 143 -2.47 2.55 -0.35
CA ALA A 143 -2.05 2.26 1.02
C ALA A 143 -3.18 1.63 1.84
N THR A 144 -4.40 2.14 1.72
CA THR A 144 -5.57 1.61 2.43
C THR A 144 -5.90 0.18 2.01
N LEU A 145 -5.88 -0.10 0.69
CA LEU A 145 -6.12 -1.44 0.15
C LEU A 145 -5.01 -2.40 0.59
N THR A 146 -3.74 -2.01 0.49
CA THR A 146 -2.61 -2.84 0.93
C THR A 146 -2.72 -3.18 2.41
N TYR A 147 -3.09 -2.21 3.26
CA TYR A 147 -3.33 -2.44 4.69
C TYR A 147 -4.46 -3.45 4.90
N ALA A 148 -5.62 -3.24 4.26
CA ALA A 148 -6.78 -4.09 4.42
C ALA A 148 -6.54 -5.52 3.92
N LEU A 149 -5.85 -5.68 2.80
CA LEU A 149 -5.47 -6.99 2.26
C LEU A 149 -4.46 -7.69 3.17
N SER A 150 -3.49 -6.95 3.71
CA SER A 150 -2.51 -7.51 4.65
C SER A 150 -3.17 -7.98 5.95
N GLU A 151 -4.06 -7.16 6.50
CA GLU A 151 -4.86 -7.50 7.68
C GLU A 151 -5.74 -8.74 7.45
N LYS A 152 -6.39 -8.84 6.28
CA LYS A 152 -7.40 -9.88 5.99
C LYS A 152 -6.85 -11.19 5.42
N PHE A 153 -5.73 -11.16 4.70
CA PHE A 153 -5.25 -12.34 3.97
C PHE A 153 -3.91 -12.85 4.48
N ILE A 154 -3.14 -12.02 5.19
CA ILE A 154 -1.78 -12.36 5.58
C ILE A 154 -1.70 -12.58 7.10
N PHE A 155 -2.36 -11.73 7.89
CA PHE A 155 -2.15 -11.69 9.35
C PHE A 155 -3.40 -12.00 10.20
N THR A 156 -4.49 -12.48 9.59
CA THR A 156 -5.82 -12.68 10.18
C THR A 156 -5.85 -13.54 11.46
N GLU A 157 -4.98 -14.55 11.58
CA GLU A 157 -5.05 -15.52 12.68
C GLU A 157 -4.03 -15.30 13.80
N ARG A 158 -3.23 -14.23 13.75
CA ARG A 158 -2.14 -13.98 14.71
C ARG A 158 -2.12 -12.55 15.26
N MET A 159 -3.29 -11.97 15.49
CA MET A 159 -3.36 -10.74 16.27
C MET A 159 -3.14 -11.07 17.76
N PRO A 160 -2.08 -10.57 18.41
CA PRO A 160 -2.14 -10.43 19.86
C PRO A 160 -3.33 -9.51 20.19
N LEU A 161 -4.17 -9.95 21.13
CA LEU A 161 -5.24 -9.16 21.71
C LEU A 161 -4.62 -7.87 22.26
N SER A 162 -4.86 -6.74 21.59
CA SER A 162 -4.72 -5.41 22.19
C SER A 162 -6.04 -5.00 22.77
#